data_AF-A0A810L085-F1
#
_entry.id   AF-A0A810L085-F1
#
_cell.length_a   1.000
_cell.length_b   1.000
_cell.length_c   1.000
_cell.angle_alpha   90.00
_cell.angle_beta   90.00
_cell.angle_gamma   90.00
#
_symmetry.space_group_name_H-M   'P 1'
#
loop_
_entity.id
_entity.type
_entity.pdbx_description
1 polymer ?
#
loop_
_entity_poly.entity_id
_entity_poly.type
_entity_poly.pdbx_seq_one_letter_code
_entity_poly.pdbx_strand_id
1 'polypeptide(L)'
;MPRRSFGVALAVTALVALPAGTIPSSAASAATPEPVIGHAVFNDPAGSATAQDAVFTQLAGLIERVPAGQDIELTTYGFDVVDGAGAPDLAADLVAAYQRGVHVRVIVDHASAANAPVDTLRAALGSDDTAPSYLVDCKDQFPEGPDRGCIGTRQYLWPGTSTPTHAYNHNKFALFSQVTLSSGTVSDVVYQASANIGTWDSQNAYNNAFTYTDPRTYDYYHQYFDDLRDYRHSSTGDNDYYRDSGTGTRYRVFFFPRHEPAGASFTDSSSDTVYNILRSVACTHTNPDGSKHQTLVRVANWALDRTDVAQQLNTLAQAGCWVDVVYSNVSTGAHAALNAAKNLQVTQCDYTTGGRRIRVHSKYLLINGGITGDPGAHLWTGSPNLAWGELRQADEAMLRVLDQDDHDEYLADFWHVRDTCRANGGIVK
;
A
#
# COMPACT_ATOMS: atom_id res chain seq x y z
N MET A 1 31.17 58.35 83.93
CA MET A 1 30.36 57.34 83.23
C MET A 1 30.38 57.63 81.74
N PRO A 2 31.22 56.96 80.94
CA PRO A 2 31.39 57.31 79.54
C PRO A 2 30.50 56.47 78.62
N ARG A 3 29.92 57.18 77.63
CA ARG A 3 29.14 56.68 76.50
C ARG A 3 29.96 55.70 75.65
N ARG A 4 29.36 54.58 75.24
CA ARG A 4 29.87 53.70 74.17
C ARG A 4 28.93 53.76 72.97
N SER A 5 29.52 54.11 71.84
CA SER A 5 28.93 54.28 70.53
C SER A 5 28.53 52.94 69.90
N PHE A 6 27.35 52.85 69.30
CA PHE A 6 26.96 51.75 68.42
C PHE A 6 27.37 52.08 66.98
N GLY A 7 28.28 51.29 66.41
CA GLY A 7 28.60 51.29 65.00
C GLY A 7 27.66 50.34 64.25
N VAL A 8 26.90 50.87 63.29
CA VAL A 8 26.06 50.10 62.37
C VAL A 8 26.95 49.64 61.21
N ALA A 9 27.08 48.32 61.04
CA ALA A 9 27.73 47.73 59.88
C ALA A 9 26.71 47.62 58.72
N LEU A 10 26.96 48.35 57.62
CA LEU A 10 26.27 48.17 56.35
C LEU A 10 26.71 46.85 55.71
N ALA A 11 25.80 45.90 55.55
CA ALA A 11 25.99 44.74 54.70
C ALA A 11 25.63 45.12 53.25
N VAL A 12 26.63 45.18 52.37
CA VAL A 12 26.46 45.37 50.94
C VAL A 12 26.03 44.03 50.34
N THR A 13 24.76 43.91 49.92
CA THR A 13 24.24 42.76 49.18
C THR A 13 24.63 42.91 47.70
N ALA A 14 25.58 42.11 47.23
CA ALA A 14 25.92 42.04 45.81
C ALA A 14 24.82 41.27 45.06
N LEU A 15 24.05 41.96 44.20
CA LEU A 15 23.19 41.32 43.21
C LEU A 15 24.08 40.69 42.13
N VAL A 16 24.12 39.36 42.09
CA VAL A 16 24.66 38.61 40.95
C VAL A 16 23.61 38.62 39.85
N ALA A 17 23.85 39.38 38.79
CA ALA A 17 23.05 39.32 37.56
C ALA A 17 23.38 38.01 36.83
N LEU A 18 22.44 37.06 36.84
CA LEU A 18 22.51 35.86 36.00
C LEU A 18 22.31 36.26 34.53
N PRO A 19 23.16 35.82 33.60
CA PRO A 19 22.92 36.02 32.17
C PRO A 19 21.67 35.24 31.77
N ALA A 20 20.71 35.93 31.14
CA ALA A 20 19.56 35.31 30.51
C ALA A 20 20.06 34.35 29.43
N GLY A 21 19.99 33.04 29.72
CA GLY A 21 20.33 32.00 28.77
C GLY A 21 19.38 32.08 27.59
N THR A 22 19.94 32.33 26.41
CA THR A 22 19.24 32.13 25.13
C THR A 22 18.87 30.65 25.04
N ILE A 23 17.59 30.33 25.21
CA ILE A 23 17.06 29.00 24.92
C ILE A 23 17.32 28.77 23.42
N PRO A 24 18.09 27.74 23.03
CA PRO A 24 18.24 27.42 21.62
C PRO A 24 16.85 27.13 21.06
N SER A 25 16.41 27.95 20.11
CA SER A 25 15.21 27.66 19.33
C SER A 25 15.41 26.28 18.70
N SER A 26 14.62 25.29 19.12
CA SER A 26 14.50 24.05 18.37
C SER A 26 14.23 24.44 16.92
N ALA A 27 15.04 23.92 16.00
CA ALA A 27 14.75 24.04 14.59
C ALA A 27 13.33 23.47 14.40
N ALA A 28 12.39 24.31 13.97
CA ALA A 28 11.07 23.84 13.62
C ALA A 28 11.27 22.74 12.57
N SER A 29 10.78 21.53 12.88
CA SER A 29 10.70 20.48 11.87
C SER A 29 9.99 21.07 10.66
N ALA A 30 10.56 20.93 9.47
CA ALA A 30 9.87 21.36 8.26
C ALA A 30 8.52 20.65 8.23
N ALA A 31 7.43 21.39 8.00
CA ALA A 31 6.10 20.81 7.96
C ALA A 31 6.03 19.76 6.83
N THR A 32 5.40 18.63 7.11
CA THR A 32 5.19 17.57 6.10
C THR A 32 4.44 18.15 4.90
N PRO A 33 4.90 17.88 3.67
CA PRO A 33 4.23 18.35 2.45
C PRO A 33 2.74 18.05 2.45
N GLU A 34 1.95 18.91 1.80
CA GLU A 34 0.52 18.67 1.64
C GLU A 34 0.29 17.44 0.74
N PRO A 35 -0.53 16.46 1.18
CA PRO A 35 -0.79 15.27 0.39
C PRO A 35 -1.61 15.61 -0.87
N VAL A 36 -1.37 14.86 -1.94
CA VAL A 36 -2.16 14.97 -3.18
C VAL A 36 -3.41 14.08 -3.11
N ILE A 37 -4.51 14.51 -3.70
CA ILE A 37 -5.77 13.75 -3.78
C ILE A 37 -6.25 13.73 -5.22
N GLY A 38 -6.70 12.57 -5.68
CA GLY A 38 -7.01 12.32 -7.09
C GLY A 38 -5.77 12.14 -7.95
N HIS A 39 -4.64 11.75 -7.35
CA HIS A 39 -3.35 11.57 -8.00
C HIS A 39 -2.59 10.38 -7.40
N ALA A 40 -1.71 9.79 -8.21
CA ALA A 40 -0.76 8.79 -7.79
C ALA A 40 0.50 9.42 -7.17
N VAL A 41 1.11 8.69 -6.25
CA VAL A 41 2.45 8.97 -5.73
C VAL A 41 3.30 7.73 -5.95
N PHE A 42 4.47 7.93 -6.53
CA PHE A 42 5.47 6.88 -6.77
C PHE A 42 6.73 7.22 -5.99
N ASN A 43 7.36 6.22 -5.37
CA ASN A 43 8.69 6.41 -4.83
C ASN A 43 9.75 5.93 -5.84
N ASP A 44 10.95 6.49 -5.74
CA ASP A 44 12.12 6.07 -6.50
C ASP A 44 13.22 5.60 -5.54
N PRO A 45 13.44 4.29 -5.37
CA PRO A 45 14.47 3.75 -4.48
C PRO A 45 15.89 4.09 -4.96
N ALA A 46 16.07 4.39 -6.25
CA ALA A 46 17.35 4.83 -6.81
C ALA A 46 17.55 6.36 -6.77
N GLY A 47 16.51 7.10 -6.36
CA GLY A 47 16.48 8.56 -6.30
C GLY A 47 17.01 9.15 -4.98
N SER A 48 16.67 10.42 -4.73
CA SER A 48 16.97 11.12 -3.49
C SER A 48 16.20 10.56 -2.30
N ALA A 49 16.59 10.89 -1.06
CA ALA A 49 15.84 10.46 0.15
C ALA A 49 14.35 10.85 0.08
N THR A 50 14.05 12.08 -0.36
CA THR A 50 12.65 12.51 -0.58
C THR A 50 11.92 11.65 -1.61
N ALA A 51 12.60 11.23 -2.69
CA ALA A 51 11.99 10.36 -3.68
C ALA A 51 11.80 8.93 -3.15
N GLN A 52 12.71 8.43 -2.30
CA GLN A 52 12.60 7.13 -1.65
C GLN A 52 11.40 7.06 -0.69
N ASP A 53 11.18 8.13 0.07
CA ASP A 53 10.15 8.21 1.12
C ASP A 53 8.82 8.80 0.62
N ALA A 54 8.66 9.06 -0.68
CA ALA A 54 7.52 9.81 -1.23
C ALA A 54 6.15 9.23 -0.83
N VAL A 55 6.01 7.90 -0.92
CA VAL A 55 4.77 7.18 -0.57
C VAL A 55 4.46 7.27 0.93
N PHE A 56 5.47 7.20 1.80
CA PHE A 56 5.27 7.35 3.24
C PHE A 56 5.04 8.79 3.65
N THR A 57 5.67 9.74 2.96
CA THR A 57 5.45 11.18 3.15
C THR A 57 4.01 11.56 2.80
N GLN A 58 3.45 10.97 1.74
CA GLN A 58 2.04 11.11 1.39
C GLN A 58 1.12 10.63 2.53
N LEU A 59 1.41 9.45 3.11
CA LEU A 59 0.62 8.90 4.23
C LEU A 59 0.74 9.77 5.50
N ALA A 60 1.95 10.18 5.87
CA ALA A 60 2.19 11.10 6.99
C ALA A 60 1.41 12.41 6.82
N GLY A 61 1.46 12.98 5.60
CA GLY A 61 0.74 14.21 5.26
C GLY A 61 -0.76 14.11 5.46
N LEU A 62 -1.36 12.95 5.19
CA LEU A 62 -2.78 12.66 5.46
C LEU A 62 -3.05 12.56 6.96
N ILE A 63 -2.26 11.77 7.70
CA ILE A 63 -2.42 11.55 9.16
C ILE A 63 -2.35 12.86 9.96
N GLU A 64 -1.39 13.72 9.64
CA GLU A 64 -1.21 15.02 10.32
C GLU A 64 -2.41 15.96 10.17
N ARG A 65 -3.16 15.81 9.08
CA ARG A 65 -4.23 16.74 8.66
C ARG A 65 -5.63 16.29 9.05
N VAL A 66 -5.77 15.20 9.78
CA VAL A 66 -7.05 14.76 10.33
C VAL A 66 -7.40 15.59 11.58
N PRO A 67 -8.55 16.30 11.59
CA PRO A 67 -8.94 17.11 12.74
C PRO A 67 -9.50 16.25 13.89
N ALA A 68 -9.52 16.82 15.10
CA ALA A 68 -10.02 16.13 16.29
C ALA A 68 -11.48 15.66 16.12
N GLY A 69 -11.81 14.48 16.66
CA GLY A 69 -13.13 13.85 16.55
C GLY A 69 -13.42 13.17 15.21
N GLN A 70 -12.44 13.12 14.30
CA GLN A 70 -12.50 12.36 13.05
C GLN A 70 -11.71 11.04 13.19
N ASP A 71 -11.73 10.21 12.15
CA ASP A 71 -11.29 8.83 12.19
C ASP A 71 -10.11 8.60 11.23
N ILE A 72 -9.18 7.76 11.68
CA ILE A 72 -8.14 7.12 10.87
C ILE A 72 -8.30 5.62 11.05
N GLU A 73 -8.43 4.91 9.93
CA GLU A 73 -8.41 3.44 9.89
C GLU A 73 -7.25 3.02 9.01
N LEU A 74 -6.28 2.28 9.55
CA LEU A 74 -5.09 1.83 8.82
C LEU A 74 -4.97 0.32 8.93
N THR A 75 -4.82 -0.36 7.79
CA THR A 75 -4.37 -1.75 7.77
C THR A 75 -3.16 -1.93 6.87
N THR A 76 -2.18 -2.65 7.39
CA THR A 76 -0.91 -2.90 6.69
C THR A 76 -0.35 -4.28 7.04
N TYR A 77 0.27 -4.93 6.06
CA TYR A 77 1.05 -6.16 6.28
C TYR A 77 2.30 -5.88 7.10
N GLY A 78 3.24 -5.12 6.51
CA GLY A 78 4.48 -4.71 7.17
C GLY A 78 4.32 -3.35 7.82
N PHE A 79 4.66 -3.26 9.11
CA PHE A 79 4.79 -1.98 9.80
C PHE A 79 6.08 -1.93 10.60
N ASP A 80 7.10 -1.28 10.04
CA ASP A 80 8.42 -1.13 10.64
C ASP A 80 8.93 0.32 10.51
N VAL A 81 10.08 0.60 11.11
CA VAL A 81 10.77 1.88 11.02
C VAL A 81 11.17 2.13 9.57
N VAL A 82 11.02 3.39 9.13
CA VAL A 82 11.57 3.87 7.87
C VAL A 82 12.84 4.66 8.19
N ASP A 83 13.99 4.06 7.95
CA ASP A 83 15.27 4.73 8.14
C ASP A 83 15.51 5.74 7.00
N GLY A 84 15.98 6.92 7.35
CA GLY A 84 16.32 7.94 6.36
C GLY A 84 16.39 9.33 6.97
N ALA A 85 17.25 10.18 6.43
CA ALA A 85 17.27 11.58 6.84
C ALA A 85 15.99 12.27 6.34
N GLY A 86 15.05 12.53 7.23
CA GLY A 86 13.76 13.15 6.90
C GLY A 86 12.66 12.15 6.53
N ALA A 87 12.88 10.85 6.72
CA ALA A 87 11.82 9.86 6.63
C ALA A 87 10.76 10.12 7.72
N PRO A 88 9.45 10.01 7.40
CA PRO A 88 8.40 10.18 8.39
C PRO A 88 8.39 9.02 9.39
N ASP A 89 8.08 9.35 10.65
CA ASP A 89 7.82 8.37 11.70
C ASP A 89 6.31 8.16 11.82
N LEU A 90 5.79 7.24 11.00
CA LEU A 90 4.35 7.00 10.90
C LEU A 90 3.72 6.51 12.21
N ALA A 91 4.47 5.86 13.10
CA ALA A 91 3.97 5.51 14.43
C ALA A 91 3.85 6.75 15.31
N ALA A 92 4.88 7.62 15.33
CA ALA A 92 4.78 8.90 16.03
C ALA A 92 3.65 9.78 15.49
N ASP A 93 3.44 9.82 14.17
CA ASP A 93 2.38 10.60 13.53
C ASP A 93 0.98 10.12 13.95
N LEU A 94 0.76 8.81 14.01
CA LEU A 94 -0.50 8.21 14.48
C LEU A 94 -0.71 8.45 15.99
N VAL A 95 0.35 8.35 16.80
CA VAL A 95 0.28 8.73 18.23
C VAL A 95 -0.07 10.20 18.39
N ALA A 96 0.51 11.09 17.59
CA ALA A 96 0.20 12.51 17.60
C ALA A 96 -1.24 12.80 17.15
N ALA A 97 -1.77 12.04 16.18
CA ALA A 97 -3.18 12.10 15.79
C ALA A 97 -4.10 11.69 16.95
N TYR A 98 -3.80 10.56 17.61
CA TYR A 98 -4.55 10.13 18.78
C TYR A 98 -4.53 11.19 19.91
N GLN A 99 -3.36 11.75 20.22
CA GLN A 99 -3.21 12.81 21.23
C GLN A 99 -3.96 14.10 20.87
N ARG A 100 -4.14 14.37 19.57
CA ARG A 100 -4.97 15.48 19.06
C ARG A 100 -6.47 15.21 19.22
N GLY A 101 -6.88 13.98 19.55
CA GLY A 101 -8.28 13.58 19.71
C GLY A 101 -8.88 12.93 18.46
N VAL A 102 -8.04 12.42 17.54
CA VAL A 102 -8.48 11.59 16.40
C VAL A 102 -8.72 10.16 16.88
N HIS A 103 -9.74 9.51 16.35
CA HIS A 103 -10.00 8.09 16.56
C HIS A 103 -9.07 7.27 15.66
N VAL A 104 -8.04 6.63 16.22
CA VAL A 104 -7.03 5.89 15.46
C VAL A 104 -7.21 4.39 15.64
N ARG A 105 -7.60 3.69 14.56
CA ARG A 105 -7.81 2.24 14.53
C ARG A 105 -6.78 1.61 13.59
N VAL A 106 -5.98 0.68 14.11
CA VAL A 106 -4.91 0.04 13.34
C VAL A 106 -5.06 -1.49 13.41
N ILE A 107 -5.02 -2.14 12.25
CA ILE A 107 -4.96 -3.60 12.13
C ILE A 107 -3.68 -3.97 11.39
N VAL A 108 -2.81 -4.77 11.99
CA VAL A 108 -1.59 -5.26 11.34
C VAL A 108 -1.64 -6.75 11.08
N ASP A 109 -0.84 -7.23 10.14
CA ASP A 109 -0.61 -8.66 10.03
C ASP A 109 0.12 -9.21 11.26
N HIS A 110 -0.10 -10.50 11.53
CA HIS A 110 0.55 -11.23 12.62
C HIS A 110 2.09 -11.18 12.52
N ALA A 111 2.65 -11.13 11.31
CA ALA A 111 4.10 -11.06 11.12
C ALA A 111 4.72 -9.73 11.60
N SER A 112 3.93 -8.65 11.69
CA SER A 112 4.39 -7.34 12.18
C SER A 112 4.08 -7.11 13.67
N ALA A 113 3.37 -8.04 14.32
CA ALA A 113 2.81 -7.83 15.66
C ALA A 113 3.85 -7.47 16.74
N ALA A 114 5.12 -7.86 16.52
CA ALA A 114 6.25 -7.64 17.44
C ALA A 114 7.24 -6.56 16.95
N ASN A 115 6.90 -5.79 15.91
CA ASN A 115 7.76 -4.71 15.43
C ASN A 115 7.69 -3.51 16.39
N ALA A 116 8.80 -2.79 16.56
CA ALA A 116 8.89 -1.68 17.52
C ALA A 116 7.85 -0.54 17.30
N PRO A 117 7.51 -0.15 16.05
CA PRO A 117 6.42 0.82 15.82
C PRO A 117 5.05 0.29 16.25
N VAL A 118 4.80 -1.01 16.10
CA VAL A 118 3.57 -1.66 16.55
C VAL A 118 3.46 -1.67 18.07
N ASP A 119 4.55 -1.97 18.78
CA ASP A 119 4.61 -1.88 20.24
C ASP A 119 4.34 -0.46 20.74
N THR A 120 4.91 0.55 20.06
CA THR A 120 4.71 1.96 20.37
C THR A 120 3.25 2.36 20.25
N LEU A 121 2.58 1.97 19.16
CA LEU A 121 1.17 2.25 18.94
C LEU A 121 0.28 1.47 19.90
N ARG A 122 0.58 0.20 20.16
CA ARG A 122 -0.19 -0.63 21.10
C ARG A 122 -0.14 -0.04 22.51
N ALA A 123 1.00 0.52 22.93
CA ALA A 123 1.14 1.20 24.22
C ALA A 123 0.33 2.50 24.30
N ALA A 124 0.16 3.23 23.19
CA ALA A 124 -0.58 4.49 23.14
C ALA A 124 -2.09 4.30 22.98
N LEU A 125 -2.51 3.41 22.07
CA LEU A 125 -3.90 3.22 21.65
C LEU A 125 -4.62 2.16 22.50
N GLY A 126 -3.89 1.19 23.04
CA GLY A 126 -4.48 -0.03 23.63
C GLY A 126 -4.93 -1.04 22.58
N SER A 127 -5.54 -2.13 23.02
CA SER A 127 -5.97 -3.26 22.17
C SER A 127 -7.44 -3.65 22.38
N ASP A 128 -8.22 -2.79 23.03
CA ASP A 128 -9.68 -2.95 23.14
C ASP A 128 -10.31 -2.47 21.82
N ASP A 129 -10.67 -3.41 20.96
CA ASP A 129 -11.24 -3.14 19.64
C ASP A 129 -12.69 -2.64 19.67
N THR A 130 -13.25 -2.43 20.87
CA THR A 130 -14.51 -1.70 21.07
C THR A 130 -14.31 -0.22 21.40
N ALA A 131 -13.07 0.19 21.70
CA ALA A 131 -12.74 1.58 21.98
C ALA A 131 -12.66 2.41 20.69
N PRO A 132 -12.79 3.75 20.77
CA PRO A 132 -12.63 4.62 19.60
C PRO A 132 -11.23 4.55 18.97
N SER A 133 -10.21 4.08 19.69
CA SER A 133 -8.86 3.91 19.19
C SER A 133 -8.25 2.62 19.73
N TYR A 134 -7.54 1.90 18.88
CA TYR A 134 -6.92 0.62 19.21
C TYR A 134 -5.88 0.22 18.17
N LEU A 135 -4.99 -0.70 18.56
CA LEU A 135 -4.20 -1.51 17.66
C LEU A 135 -4.42 -3.00 17.98
N VAL A 136 -4.74 -3.77 16.94
CA VAL A 136 -4.85 -5.24 16.98
C VAL A 136 -4.03 -5.87 15.85
N ASP A 137 -3.75 -7.15 15.96
CA ASP A 137 -3.14 -7.93 14.88
C ASP A 137 -4.00 -9.14 14.53
N CYS A 138 -3.86 -9.69 13.33
CA CYS A 138 -4.78 -10.72 12.85
C CYS A 138 -4.73 -12.08 13.58
N LYS A 139 -3.75 -12.29 14.50
CA LYS A 139 -3.56 -13.57 15.21
C LYS A 139 -3.74 -13.45 16.73
N ASP A 140 -3.79 -12.27 17.30
CA ASP A 140 -3.90 -12.03 18.75
C ASP A 140 -5.03 -12.80 19.48
N GLN A 141 -6.15 -13.14 18.83
CA GLN A 141 -7.22 -13.98 19.40
C GLN A 141 -6.87 -15.49 19.40
N PHE A 142 -5.84 -15.87 18.67
CA PHE A 142 -5.37 -17.24 18.47
C PHE A 142 -3.84 -17.36 18.60
N PRO A 143 -3.24 -16.95 19.75
CA PRO A 143 -1.79 -16.87 19.89
C PRO A 143 -1.09 -18.24 19.73
N GLU A 144 -1.73 -19.32 20.19
CA GLU A 144 -1.26 -20.70 20.04
C GLU A 144 -1.69 -21.35 18.70
N GLY A 145 -2.41 -20.60 17.87
CA GLY A 145 -2.90 -21.04 16.57
C GLY A 145 -1.85 -20.96 15.48
N PRO A 146 -2.15 -21.50 14.29
CA PRO A 146 -1.34 -21.26 13.12
C PRO A 146 -1.36 -19.78 12.74
N ASP A 147 -0.36 -19.37 11.98
CA ASP A 147 -0.36 -18.07 11.31
C ASP A 147 -1.57 -17.96 10.37
N ARG A 148 -2.11 -16.73 10.27
CA ARG A 148 -3.40 -16.44 9.62
C ARG A 148 -3.54 -14.97 9.26
N GLY A 149 -4.43 -14.69 8.31
CA GLY A 149 -5.02 -13.38 8.12
C GLY A 149 -6.13 -13.13 9.12
N CYS A 150 -6.71 -11.93 9.03
CA CYS A 150 -7.85 -11.52 9.82
C CYS A 150 -9.10 -12.26 9.31
N ILE A 151 -9.32 -12.23 7.99
CA ILE A 151 -10.44 -12.93 7.33
C ILE A 151 -10.00 -14.30 6.82
N GLY A 152 -8.91 -14.36 6.07
CA GLY A 152 -8.34 -15.59 5.55
C GLY A 152 -7.69 -16.46 6.62
N THR A 153 -8.05 -17.75 6.65
CA THR A 153 -7.48 -18.76 7.57
C THR A 153 -6.91 -19.97 6.84
N ARG A 154 -7.05 -20.00 5.51
CA ARG A 154 -6.70 -21.13 4.68
C ARG A 154 -5.20 -21.43 4.74
N GLN A 155 -4.89 -22.71 4.92
CA GLN A 155 -3.56 -23.26 4.76
C GLN A 155 -3.47 -24.03 3.43
N TYR A 156 -2.33 -23.94 2.76
CA TYR A 156 -2.09 -24.69 1.53
C TYR A 156 -0.69 -25.29 1.51
N LEU A 157 -0.60 -26.60 1.28
CA LEU A 157 0.68 -27.29 1.13
C LEU A 157 1.05 -27.33 -0.35
N TRP A 158 1.99 -26.48 -0.74
CA TRP A 158 2.49 -26.44 -2.11
C TRP A 158 3.19 -27.76 -2.48
N PRO A 159 2.98 -28.30 -3.69
CA PRO A 159 3.70 -29.47 -4.16
C PRO A 159 5.22 -29.28 -4.04
N GLY A 160 5.90 -30.26 -3.43
CA GLY A 160 7.35 -30.21 -3.22
C GLY A 160 7.79 -29.44 -1.98
N THR A 161 6.86 -28.95 -1.16
CA THR A 161 7.15 -28.34 0.16
C THR A 161 6.75 -29.27 1.30
N SER A 162 7.34 -29.06 2.49
CA SER A 162 7.04 -29.82 3.71
C SER A 162 6.21 -29.04 4.73
N THR A 163 6.02 -27.74 4.50
CA THR A 163 5.35 -26.83 5.43
C THR A 163 4.27 -26.08 4.66
N PRO A 164 3.02 -26.02 5.17
CA PRO A 164 1.97 -25.26 4.50
C PRO A 164 2.27 -23.76 4.52
N THR A 165 1.87 -23.06 3.46
CA THR A 165 1.76 -21.60 3.48
C THR A 165 0.45 -21.21 4.13
N HIS A 166 0.51 -20.23 5.01
CA HIS A 166 -0.62 -19.72 5.77
C HIS A 166 -1.26 -18.52 5.08
N ALA A 167 -2.50 -18.23 5.44
CA ALA A 167 -3.11 -16.94 5.14
C ALA A 167 -2.43 -15.82 5.95
N TYR A 168 -2.56 -14.58 5.49
CA TYR A 168 -1.95 -13.39 6.10
C TYR A 168 -2.74 -12.16 5.68
N ASN A 169 -2.68 -11.08 6.47
CA ASN A 169 -3.27 -9.80 6.09
C ASN A 169 -2.29 -9.03 5.21
N HIS A 170 -2.52 -9.02 3.89
CA HIS A 170 -1.61 -8.38 2.96
C HIS A 170 -2.09 -6.98 2.51
N ASN A 171 -3.07 -6.39 3.18
CA ASN A 171 -3.52 -5.03 2.87
C ASN A 171 -2.43 -3.97 3.09
N LYS A 172 -2.58 -2.83 2.41
CA LYS A 172 -1.87 -1.55 2.64
C LYS A 172 -2.78 -0.39 2.25
N PHE A 173 -3.80 -0.14 3.07
CA PHE A 173 -4.72 0.97 2.83
C PHE A 173 -5.00 1.74 4.13
N ALA A 174 -5.37 3.01 3.97
CA ALA A 174 -5.84 3.84 5.05
C ALA A 174 -7.09 4.61 4.64
N LEU A 175 -7.98 4.84 5.60
CA LEU A 175 -9.18 5.64 5.46
C LEU A 175 -9.10 6.83 6.40
N PHE A 176 -9.52 7.98 5.90
CA PHE A 176 -9.60 9.21 6.66
C PHE A 176 -11.01 9.77 6.46
N SER A 177 -11.81 9.83 7.52
CA SER A 177 -13.16 10.37 7.41
C SER A 177 -13.15 11.85 7.01
N GLN A 178 -12.08 12.56 7.36
CA GLN A 178 -11.86 13.93 6.96
C GLN A 178 -10.38 14.33 7.00
N VAL A 179 -9.94 15.12 6.01
CA VAL A 179 -8.59 15.71 5.92
C VAL A 179 -8.70 17.21 5.66
N THR A 180 -7.93 18.03 6.39
CA THR A 180 -7.88 19.49 6.20
C THR A 180 -6.65 19.88 5.37
N LEU A 181 -6.89 20.35 4.15
CA LEU A 181 -5.87 20.85 3.23
C LEU A 181 -5.89 22.40 3.20
N SER A 182 -4.86 22.99 2.59
CA SER A 182 -4.80 24.44 2.34
C SER A 182 -5.95 24.94 1.46
N SER A 183 -6.47 24.07 0.59
CA SER A 183 -7.61 24.33 -0.30
C SER A 183 -8.98 24.16 0.36
N GLY A 184 -9.03 23.60 1.58
CA GLY A 184 -10.25 23.31 2.30
C GLY A 184 -10.28 21.90 2.86
N THR A 185 -11.45 21.48 3.34
CA THR A 185 -11.64 20.18 3.96
C THR A 185 -12.27 19.20 2.97
N VAL A 186 -11.74 17.98 2.95
CA VAL A 186 -12.24 16.87 2.14
C VAL A 186 -12.63 15.71 3.06
N SER A 187 -13.62 14.92 2.66
CA SER A 187 -14.11 13.75 3.38
C SER A 187 -14.02 12.50 2.53
N ASP A 188 -14.20 11.34 3.17
CA ASP A 188 -14.24 10.04 2.51
C ASP A 188 -12.96 9.73 1.71
N VAL A 189 -11.80 10.01 2.33
CA VAL A 189 -10.49 9.88 1.70
C VAL A 189 -9.98 8.46 1.87
N VAL A 190 -9.63 7.82 0.75
CA VAL A 190 -9.02 6.50 0.69
C VAL A 190 -7.60 6.63 0.18
N TYR A 191 -6.66 6.03 0.91
CA TYR A 191 -5.28 5.80 0.49
C TYR A 191 -5.08 4.31 0.23
N GLN A 192 -4.71 3.93 -1.00
CA GLN A 192 -4.40 2.55 -1.38
C GLN A 192 -2.96 2.49 -1.88
N ALA A 193 -2.14 1.59 -1.33
CA ALA A 193 -0.73 1.47 -1.70
C ALA A 193 -0.33 0.03 -2.06
N SER A 194 0.86 -0.09 -2.67
CA SER A 194 1.56 -1.36 -2.90
C SER A 194 2.62 -1.65 -1.82
N ALA A 195 3.10 -0.61 -1.13
CA ALA A 195 4.24 -0.62 -0.22
C ALA A 195 3.87 -1.06 1.19
N ASN A 196 4.63 -2.00 1.76
CA ASN A 196 4.64 -2.12 3.22
C ASN A 196 5.32 -0.89 3.83
N ILE A 197 5.13 -0.64 5.12
CA ILE A 197 5.83 0.44 5.80
C ILE A 197 7.17 -0.10 6.32
N GLY A 198 8.28 0.42 5.80
CA GLY A 198 9.63 0.09 6.28
C GLY A 198 10.76 0.52 5.33
N THR A 199 11.99 0.47 5.84
CA THR A 199 13.22 0.88 5.11
C THR A 199 13.38 0.19 3.75
N TRP A 200 13.09 -1.11 3.65
CA TRP A 200 13.25 -1.84 2.38
C TRP A 200 12.29 -1.31 1.30
N ASP A 201 11.03 -1.05 1.65
CA ASP A 201 10.04 -0.53 0.71
C ASP A 201 10.41 0.89 0.23
N SER A 202 11.00 1.73 1.09
CA SER A 202 11.51 3.06 0.69
C SER A 202 12.76 2.98 -0.19
N GLN A 203 13.75 2.19 0.22
CA GLN A 203 15.12 2.28 -0.31
C GLN A 203 15.49 1.22 -1.35
N ASN A 204 14.70 0.15 -1.48
CA ASN A 204 15.01 -1.00 -2.34
C ASN A 204 13.90 -1.32 -3.34
N ALA A 205 12.77 -0.64 -3.28
CA ALA A 205 11.59 -1.00 -4.04
C ALA A 205 10.90 0.21 -4.67
N TYR A 206 10.61 0.11 -5.97
CA TYR A 206 9.63 1.00 -6.61
C TYR A 206 8.26 0.61 -6.09
N ASN A 207 7.48 1.56 -5.61
CA ASN A 207 6.14 1.40 -5.08
C ASN A 207 5.25 2.53 -5.56
N ASN A 208 3.94 2.29 -5.46
CA ASN A 208 2.94 3.28 -5.76
C ASN A 208 1.91 3.39 -4.63
N ALA A 209 1.31 4.56 -4.52
CA ALA A 209 0.10 4.82 -3.78
C ALA A 209 -0.85 5.67 -4.61
N PHE A 210 -2.15 5.54 -4.34
CA PHE A 210 -3.18 6.36 -4.93
C PHE A 210 -4.13 6.83 -3.84
N THR A 211 -4.30 8.15 -3.75
CA THR A 211 -5.18 8.78 -2.75
C THR A 211 -6.33 9.45 -3.48
N TYR A 212 -7.55 9.20 -3.04
CA TYR A 212 -8.75 9.72 -3.71
C TYR A 212 -9.93 9.85 -2.75
N THR A 213 -10.99 10.51 -3.21
CA THR A 213 -12.25 10.64 -2.48
C THR A 213 -13.38 10.03 -3.28
N ASP A 214 -14.11 9.08 -2.69
CA ASP A 214 -15.33 8.52 -3.26
C ASP A 214 -16.14 7.86 -2.13
N PRO A 215 -17.28 8.45 -1.72
CA PRO A 215 -18.04 7.97 -0.57
C PRO A 215 -18.44 6.49 -0.69
N ARG A 216 -18.75 6.03 -1.91
CA ARG A 216 -19.14 4.63 -2.13
C ARG A 216 -17.99 3.70 -1.83
N THR A 217 -16.82 3.87 -2.45
CA THR A 217 -15.70 2.98 -2.17
C THR A 217 -15.18 3.16 -0.75
N TYR A 218 -15.23 4.37 -0.18
CA TYR A 218 -14.89 4.61 1.22
C TYR A 218 -15.74 3.72 2.15
N ASP A 219 -17.07 3.71 1.99
CA ASP A 219 -17.96 2.84 2.76
C ASP A 219 -17.62 1.35 2.61
N TYR A 220 -17.24 0.92 1.40
CA TYR A 220 -16.81 -0.46 1.15
C TYR A 220 -15.48 -0.81 1.84
N TYR A 221 -14.49 0.10 1.84
CA TYR A 221 -13.26 -0.09 2.61
C TYR A 221 -13.51 -0.07 4.11
N HIS A 222 -14.39 0.82 4.59
CA HIS A 222 -14.75 0.90 6.01
C HIS A 222 -15.42 -0.40 6.48
N GLN A 223 -16.41 -0.90 5.73
CA GLN A 223 -17.01 -2.21 6.00
C GLN A 223 -15.98 -3.33 5.96
N TYR A 224 -15.05 -3.30 5.00
CA TYR A 224 -13.99 -4.31 4.93
C TYR A 224 -13.03 -4.22 6.13
N PHE A 225 -12.71 -3.03 6.61
CA PHE A 225 -11.91 -2.83 7.82
C PHE A 225 -12.62 -3.38 9.07
N ASP A 226 -13.92 -3.13 9.20
CA ASP A 226 -14.75 -3.74 10.23
C ASP A 226 -14.80 -5.27 10.11
N ASP A 227 -14.92 -5.80 8.89
CA ASP A 227 -14.89 -7.24 8.65
C ASP A 227 -13.52 -7.84 9.03
N LEU A 228 -12.40 -7.15 8.77
CA LEU A 228 -11.07 -7.56 9.25
C LEU A 228 -11.05 -7.64 10.79
N ARG A 229 -11.57 -6.63 11.48
CA ARG A 229 -11.67 -6.62 12.95
C ARG A 229 -12.54 -7.77 13.44
N ASP A 230 -13.68 -8.02 12.81
CA ASP A 230 -14.67 -8.97 13.30
C ASP A 230 -14.24 -10.43 13.02
N TYR A 231 -13.78 -10.74 11.80
CA TYR A 231 -13.33 -12.09 11.45
C TYR A 231 -12.03 -12.51 12.14
N ARG A 232 -11.23 -11.56 12.65
CA ARG A 232 -10.10 -11.83 13.59
C ARG A 232 -10.55 -12.65 14.79
N HIS A 233 -11.80 -12.56 15.23
CA HIS A 233 -12.36 -13.36 16.32
C HIS A 233 -12.91 -14.73 15.88
N SER A 234 -13.02 -14.97 14.57
CA SER A 234 -13.52 -16.22 14.00
C SER A 234 -12.39 -17.22 13.79
N SER A 235 -12.45 -18.39 14.41
CA SER A 235 -11.43 -19.43 14.22
C SER A 235 -11.44 -20.03 12.82
N THR A 236 -12.55 -19.92 12.09
CA THR A 236 -12.69 -20.43 10.72
C THR A 236 -12.51 -19.36 9.66
N GLY A 237 -12.64 -18.07 9.99
CA GLY A 237 -12.57 -16.97 9.03
C GLY A 237 -13.65 -17.04 7.93
N ASP A 238 -13.36 -16.40 6.79
CA ASP A 238 -14.11 -16.54 5.53
C ASP A 238 -13.14 -16.62 4.34
N ASN A 239 -12.87 -17.84 3.88
CA ASN A 239 -11.92 -18.08 2.78
C ASN A 239 -12.51 -17.83 1.39
N ASP A 240 -13.79 -17.42 1.30
CA ASP A 240 -14.46 -16.98 0.06
C ASP A 240 -15.07 -15.58 0.23
N TYR A 241 -14.38 -14.73 1.01
CA TYR A 241 -14.86 -13.40 1.35
C TYR A 241 -15.13 -12.51 0.15
N TYR A 242 -14.48 -12.74 -1.00
CA TYR A 242 -14.49 -11.89 -2.20
C TYR A 242 -15.68 -10.92 -2.31
N ARG A 243 -15.41 -9.64 -2.04
CA ARG A 243 -16.38 -8.55 -2.18
C ARG A 243 -15.95 -7.61 -3.30
N ASP A 244 -16.94 -7.03 -3.93
CA ASP A 244 -16.78 -6.15 -5.09
C ASP A 244 -17.74 -4.97 -4.92
N SER A 245 -17.21 -3.75 -4.94
CA SER A 245 -18.04 -2.55 -4.78
C SER A 245 -18.99 -2.30 -5.94
N GLY A 246 -18.87 -3.07 -7.02
CA GLY A 246 -19.66 -2.98 -8.24
C GLY A 246 -19.25 -1.80 -9.11
N THR A 247 -19.91 -1.67 -10.26
CA THR A 247 -19.75 -0.51 -11.15
C THR A 247 -20.66 0.63 -10.68
N GLY A 248 -20.27 1.87 -10.99
CA GLY A 248 -21.13 3.05 -10.76
C GLY A 248 -20.40 4.33 -10.39
N THR A 249 -19.11 4.27 -10.08
CA THR A 249 -18.24 5.46 -9.98
C THR A 249 -16.95 5.24 -10.79
N ARG A 250 -16.09 6.27 -10.83
CA ARG A 250 -14.72 6.19 -11.39
C ARG A 250 -13.91 5.08 -10.72
N TYR A 251 -14.22 4.80 -9.45
CA TYR A 251 -13.52 3.85 -8.61
C TYR A 251 -14.34 2.58 -8.40
N ARG A 252 -13.65 1.45 -8.25
CA ARG A 252 -14.26 0.17 -7.87
C ARG A 252 -13.22 -0.63 -7.10
N VAL A 253 -13.59 -1.23 -5.99
CA VAL A 253 -12.66 -2.01 -5.16
C VAL A 253 -13.08 -3.48 -5.13
N PHE A 254 -12.08 -4.35 -5.08
CA PHE A 254 -12.21 -5.78 -4.86
C PHE A 254 -11.43 -6.17 -3.61
N PHE A 255 -12.07 -6.93 -2.73
CA PHE A 255 -11.47 -7.48 -1.52
C PHE A 255 -11.33 -9.00 -1.64
N PHE A 256 -10.29 -9.57 -1.02
CA PHE A 256 -9.94 -10.99 -1.07
C PHE A 256 -9.81 -11.53 0.37
N PRO A 257 -9.80 -12.85 0.62
CA PRO A 257 -9.58 -13.98 -0.32
C PRO A 257 -10.78 -14.27 -1.24
N ARG A 258 -10.50 -14.88 -2.39
CA ARG A 258 -11.50 -15.45 -3.31
C ARG A 258 -11.27 -16.95 -3.45
N HIS A 259 -12.24 -17.77 -3.09
CA HIS A 259 -12.11 -19.22 -3.21
C HIS A 259 -12.26 -19.66 -4.68
N GLU A 260 -11.67 -20.79 -5.05
CA GLU A 260 -11.94 -21.44 -6.33
C GLU A 260 -13.35 -22.04 -6.36
N PRO A 261 -13.93 -22.31 -7.55
CA PRO A 261 -15.21 -23.01 -7.61
C PRO A 261 -15.17 -24.37 -6.91
N ALA A 262 -16.31 -24.80 -6.37
CA ALA A 262 -16.41 -26.08 -5.69
C ALA A 262 -15.92 -27.25 -6.57
N GLY A 263 -14.97 -28.04 -6.05
CA GLY A 263 -14.38 -29.18 -6.74
C GLY A 263 -13.23 -28.84 -7.71
N ALA A 264 -12.88 -27.56 -7.87
CA ALA A 264 -11.73 -27.14 -8.64
C ALA A 264 -10.42 -27.24 -7.82
N SER A 265 -9.27 -27.22 -8.50
CA SER A 265 -7.97 -27.14 -7.82
C SER A 265 -7.72 -25.73 -7.28
N PHE A 266 -6.87 -25.61 -6.25
CA PHE A 266 -6.43 -24.31 -5.71
C PHE A 266 -5.96 -23.32 -6.79
N THR A 267 -5.23 -23.83 -7.79
CA THR A 267 -4.69 -23.07 -8.93
C THR A 267 -5.63 -23.01 -10.13
N ASP A 268 -6.93 -23.24 -9.94
CA ASP A 268 -7.93 -23.03 -10.99
C ASP A 268 -8.13 -21.52 -11.22
N SER A 269 -8.10 -21.07 -12.47
CA SER A 269 -8.20 -19.65 -12.82
C SER A 269 -9.61 -19.19 -13.21
N SER A 270 -10.60 -20.07 -13.23
CA SER A 270 -11.94 -19.72 -13.74
C SER A 270 -12.63 -18.62 -12.92
N SER A 271 -12.32 -18.53 -11.62
CA SER A 271 -12.77 -17.45 -10.74
C SER A 271 -11.72 -16.35 -10.53
N ASP A 272 -10.55 -16.39 -11.19
CA ASP A 272 -9.51 -15.39 -10.96
C ASP A 272 -9.94 -14.03 -11.54
N THR A 273 -9.90 -13.00 -10.69
CA THR A 273 -10.32 -11.64 -11.04
C THR A 273 -9.48 -11.05 -12.18
N VAL A 274 -8.15 -11.14 -12.11
CA VAL A 274 -7.23 -10.57 -13.12
C VAL A 274 -7.28 -11.39 -14.40
N TYR A 275 -7.31 -12.73 -14.29
CA TYR A 275 -7.47 -13.60 -15.46
C TYR A 275 -8.74 -13.28 -16.24
N ASN A 276 -9.87 -13.10 -15.54
CA ASN A 276 -11.14 -12.78 -16.17
C ASN A 276 -11.18 -11.37 -16.77
N ILE A 277 -10.51 -10.39 -16.15
CA ILE A 277 -10.28 -9.06 -16.76
C ILE A 277 -9.53 -9.24 -18.10
N LEU A 278 -8.40 -9.93 -18.10
CA LEU A 278 -7.60 -10.14 -19.31
C LEU A 278 -8.32 -10.95 -20.38
N ARG A 279 -9.20 -11.88 -20.01
CA ARG A 279 -10.06 -12.62 -20.96
C ARG A 279 -11.09 -11.74 -21.65
N SER A 280 -11.48 -10.64 -21.04
CA SER A 280 -12.45 -9.69 -21.60
C SER A 280 -11.81 -8.65 -22.52
N VAL A 281 -10.49 -8.66 -22.69
CA VAL A 281 -9.75 -7.72 -23.55
C VAL A 281 -9.92 -8.08 -25.03
N ALA A 282 -10.29 -7.09 -25.83
CA ALA A 282 -10.22 -7.12 -27.28
C ALA A 282 -8.95 -6.39 -27.76
N CYS A 283 -8.16 -7.00 -28.65
CA CYS A 283 -6.89 -6.41 -29.08
C CYS A 283 -7.01 -5.24 -30.04
N THR A 284 -8.21 -4.96 -30.53
CA THR A 284 -8.52 -3.77 -31.31
C THR A 284 -9.81 -3.15 -30.77
N HIS A 285 -9.84 -1.83 -30.67
CA HIS A 285 -11.03 -1.07 -30.31
C HIS A 285 -11.22 0.10 -31.27
N THR A 286 -12.43 0.68 -31.26
CA THR A 286 -12.77 1.86 -32.06
C THR A 286 -13.09 3.00 -31.12
N ASN A 287 -12.40 4.12 -31.27
CA ASN A 287 -12.66 5.33 -30.49
C ASN A 287 -13.97 6.00 -30.93
N PRO A 288 -14.54 6.92 -30.14
CA PRO A 288 -15.75 7.65 -30.52
C PRO A 288 -15.66 8.38 -31.86
N ASP A 289 -14.46 8.74 -32.31
CA ASP A 289 -14.19 9.37 -33.61
C ASP A 289 -14.13 8.39 -34.80
N GLY A 290 -14.33 7.08 -34.56
CA GLY A 290 -14.31 6.03 -35.57
C GLY A 290 -12.91 5.49 -35.90
N SER A 291 -11.85 6.01 -35.29
CA SER A 291 -10.50 5.51 -35.50
C SER A 291 -10.28 4.17 -34.78
N LYS A 292 -9.57 3.26 -35.44
CA LYS A 292 -9.23 1.93 -34.89
C LYS A 292 -7.88 1.97 -34.21
N HIS A 293 -7.82 1.46 -32.99
CA HIS A 293 -6.61 1.46 -32.17
C HIS A 293 -6.28 0.05 -31.67
N GLN A 294 -4.98 -0.19 -31.50
CA GLN A 294 -4.47 -1.38 -30.83
C GLN A 294 -4.68 -1.22 -29.32
N THR A 295 -5.17 -2.26 -28.67
CA THR A 295 -5.26 -2.28 -27.20
C THR A 295 -3.88 -2.56 -26.61
N LEU A 296 -3.51 -1.76 -25.60
CA LEU A 296 -2.22 -1.83 -24.93
C LEU A 296 -2.43 -2.35 -23.51
N VAL A 297 -1.69 -3.40 -23.13
CA VAL A 297 -1.74 -4.04 -21.81
C VAL A 297 -0.37 -3.94 -21.17
N ARG A 298 -0.29 -3.39 -19.95
CA ARG A 298 0.98 -3.27 -19.22
C ARG A 298 0.81 -3.75 -17.78
N VAL A 299 1.81 -4.46 -17.28
CA VAL A 299 1.80 -5.02 -15.92
C VAL A 299 3.12 -4.67 -15.24
N ALA A 300 3.08 -3.95 -14.13
CA ALA A 300 4.18 -3.88 -13.18
C ALA A 300 3.77 -4.66 -11.93
N ASN A 301 4.53 -5.67 -11.54
CA ASN A 301 4.19 -6.45 -10.35
C ASN A 301 5.42 -7.07 -9.68
N TRP A 302 5.46 -7.07 -8.35
CA TRP A 302 6.55 -7.73 -7.62
C TRP A 302 6.66 -9.22 -7.93
N ALA A 303 5.55 -9.96 -7.92
CA ALA A 303 5.54 -11.41 -8.07
C ALA A 303 4.43 -11.89 -9.00
N LEU A 304 4.78 -12.84 -9.87
CA LEU A 304 3.83 -13.49 -10.77
C LEU A 304 4.01 -15.01 -10.74
N ASP A 305 3.15 -15.72 -10.03
CA ASP A 305 3.12 -17.20 -10.00
C ASP A 305 1.88 -17.82 -10.66
N ARG A 306 0.86 -17.00 -10.92
CA ARG A 306 -0.37 -17.38 -11.62
C ARG A 306 -0.09 -17.62 -13.10
N THR A 307 0.28 -18.87 -13.41
CA THR A 307 0.69 -19.27 -14.77
C THR A 307 -0.40 -18.98 -15.82
N ASP A 308 -1.68 -19.14 -15.48
CA ASP A 308 -2.79 -18.86 -16.41
C ASP A 308 -2.92 -17.37 -16.74
N VAL A 309 -2.57 -16.47 -15.81
CA VAL A 309 -2.50 -15.02 -16.07
C VAL A 309 -1.38 -14.73 -17.07
N ALA A 310 -0.19 -15.31 -16.88
CA ALA A 310 0.91 -15.18 -17.84
C ALA A 310 0.57 -15.77 -19.22
N GLN A 311 -0.10 -16.92 -19.26
CA GLN A 311 -0.58 -17.53 -20.51
C GLN A 311 -1.59 -16.64 -21.21
N GLN A 312 -2.51 -16.02 -20.46
CA GLN A 312 -3.49 -15.10 -21.05
C GLN A 312 -2.83 -13.84 -21.59
N LEU A 313 -1.84 -13.26 -20.91
CA LEU A 313 -1.03 -12.15 -21.45
C LEU A 313 -0.33 -12.55 -22.76
N ASN A 314 0.25 -13.74 -22.82
CA ASN A 314 0.80 -14.32 -24.04
C ASN A 314 -0.26 -14.47 -25.15
N THR A 315 -1.46 -14.97 -24.83
CA THR A 315 -2.58 -15.08 -25.78
C THR A 315 -2.98 -13.73 -26.34
N LEU A 316 -3.07 -12.69 -25.50
CA LEU A 316 -3.36 -11.32 -25.93
C LEU A 316 -2.28 -10.78 -26.86
N ALA A 317 -1.00 -10.98 -26.53
CA ALA A 317 0.10 -10.60 -27.42
C ALA A 317 -0.04 -11.29 -28.78
N GLN A 318 -0.24 -12.62 -28.82
CA GLN A 318 -0.42 -13.36 -30.08
C GLN A 318 -1.65 -12.91 -30.87
N ALA A 319 -2.70 -12.46 -30.20
CA ALA A 319 -3.91 -11.91 -30.81
C ALA A 319 -3.75 -10.47 -31.33
N GLY A 320 -2.59 -9.85 -31.14
CA GLY A 320 -2.24 -8.53 -31.69
C GLY A 320 -2.34 -7.37 -30.72
N CYS A 321 -2.56 -7.60 -29.42
CA CYS A 321 -2.41 -6.58 -28.39
C CYS A 321 -0.92 -6.22 -28.23
N TRP A 322 -0.62 -4.98 -27.84
CA TRP A 322 0.71 -4.66 -27.32
C TRP A 322 0.76 -5.05 -25.84
N VAL A 323 1.69 -5.93 -25.45
CA VAL A 323 1.80 -6.41 -24.06
C VAL A 323 3.21 -6.17 -23.53
N ASP A 324 3.32 -5.51 -22.36
CA ASP A 324 4.59 -5.24 -21.68
C ASP A 324 4.51 -5.58 -20.18
N VAL A 325 5.46 -6.38 -19.69
CA VAL A 325 5.46 -6.90 -18.33
C VAL A 325 6.78 -6.59 -17.65
N VAL A 326 6.72 -5.86 -16.53
CA VAL A 326 7.82 -5.62 -15.61
C VAL A 326 7.58 -6.41 -14.33
N TYR A 327 8.54 -7.24 -13.90
CA TYR A 327 8.41 -8.03 -12.68
C TYR A 327 9.71 -8.15 -11.89
N SER A 328 9.65 -8.50 -10.60
CA SER A 328 10.85 -8.87 -9.83
C SER A 328 11.00 -10.38 -9.65
N ASN A 329 9.92 -11.08 -9.31
CA ASN A 329 9.88 -12.53 -9.13
C ASN A 329 8.81 -13.15 -10.03
N VAL A 330 9.12 -14.32 -10.60
CA VAL A 330 8.19 -15.04 -11.47
C VAL A 330 8.38 -16.54 -11.28
N SER A 331 7.30 -17.32 -11.27
CA SER A 331 7.39 -18.78 -11.22
C SER A 331 7.90 -19.34 -12.55
N THR A 332 8.47 -20.55 -12.54
CA THR A 332 8.97 -21.21 -13.77
C THR A 332 7.89 -21.33 -14.85
N GLY A 333 6.67 -21.71 -14.46
CA GLY A 333 5.54 -21.86 -15.39
C GLY A 333 5.11 -20.53 -16.01
N ALA A 334 4.98 -19.50 -15.17
CA ALA A 334 4.66 -18.15 -15.62
C ALA A 334 5.76 -17.57 -16.52
N HIS A 335 7.02 -17.74 -16.16
CA HIS A 335 8.17 -17.30 -16.96
C HIS A 335 8.18 -17.97 -18.34
N ALA A 336 7.92 -19.28 -18.40
CA ALA A 336 7.82 -20.00 -19.67
C ALA A 336 6.69 -19.45 -20.56
N ALA A 337 5.53 -19.13 -19.96
CA ALA A 337 4.40 -18.55 -20.68
C ALA A 337 4.70 -17.14 -21.24
N LEU A 338 5.27 -16.24 -20.43
CA LEU A 338 5.71 -14.92 -20.91
C LEU A 338 6.78 -15.04 -22.00
N ASN A 339 7.63 -16.05 -21.91
CA ASN A 339 8.68 -16.31 -22.90
C ASN A 339 8.19 -17.01 -24.19
N ALA A 340 6.92 -17.41 -24.31
CA ALA A 340 6.43 -18.10 -25.50
C ALA A 340 6.09 -17.16 -26.69
N ALA A 341 5.53 -15.96 -26.46
CA ALA A 341 5.16 -15.01 -27.52
C ALA A 341 6.36 -14.22 -28.04
N LYS A 342 6.49 -14.04 -29.35
CA LYS A 342 7.57 -13.20 -29.94
C LYS A 342 7.33 -11.69 -29.78
N ASN A 343 6.10 -11.28 -29.53
CA ASN A 343 5.66 -9.88 -29.50
C ASN A 343 5.13 -9.44 -28.12
N LEU A 344 5.56 -10.15 -27.06
CA LEU A 344 5.35 -9.77 -25.66
C LEU A 344 6.68 -9.24 -25.11
N GLN A 345 6.67 -8.02 -24.59
CA GLN A 345 7.84 -7.38 -23.98
C GLN A 345 7.94 -7.82 -22.52
N VAL A 346 9.11 -8.29 -22.10
CA VAL A 346 9.35 -8.73 -20.73
C VAL A 346 10.56 -8.02 -20.17
N THR A 347 10.47 -7.52 -18.93
CA THR A 347 11.60 -6.91 -18.22
C THR A 347 11.60 -7.38 -16.77
N GLN A 348 12.63 -8.15 -16.39
CA GLN A 348 12.88 -8.41 -14.98
C GLN A 348 13.54 -7.18 -14.34
N CYS A 349 12.88 -6.56 -13.37
CA CYS A 349 13.47 -5.54 -12.52
C CYS A 349 14.10 -6.16 -11.27
N ASP A 350 15.39 -6.43 -11.37
CA ASP A 350 16.22 -6.88 -10.26
C ASP A 350 17.67 -6.49 -10.58
N TYR A 351 18.13 -5.36 -10.02
CA TYR A 351 19.47 -4.83 -10.28
C TYR A 351 20.10 -4.28 -9.02
N THR A 352 21.40 -4.02 -9.06
CA THR A 352 22.14 -3.47 -7.91
C THR A 352 22.68 -2.08 -8.24
N THR A 353 22.37 -1.10 -7.39
CA THR A 353 22.96 0.25 -7.47
C THR A 353 23.23 0.78 -6.07
N GLY A 354 24.35 1.49 -5.89
CA GLY A 354 24.74 2.06 -4.59
C GLY A 354 24.81 1.04 -3.45
N GLY A 355 25.15 -0.23 -3.75
CA GLY A 355 25.19 -1.32 -2.76
C GLY A 355 23.83 -1.90 -2.36
N ARG A 356 22.73 -1.40 -2.94
CA ARG A 356 21.36 -1.87 -2.69
C ARG A 356 20.84 -2.66 -3.89
N ARG A 357 20.12 -3.73 -3.61
CA ARG A 357 19.37 -4.50 -4.62
C ARG A 357 18.00 -3.85 -4.81
N ILE A 358 17.75 -3.31 -6.00
CA ILE A 358 16.53 -2.60 -6.37
C ILE A 358 15.59 -3.52 -7.14
N ARG A 359 14.30 -3.41 -6.83
CA ARG A 359 13.22 -4.25 -7.37
C ARG A 359 11.97 -3.42 -7.66
N VAL A 360 11.10 -3.94 -8.54
CA VAL A 360 9.75 -3.41 -8.68
C VAL A 360 8.86 -4.02 -7.60
N HIS A 361 8.20 -3.20 -6.81
CA HIS A 361 7.19 -3.60 -5.83
C HIS A 361 5.84 -2.88 -6.02
N SER A 362 5.76 -1.98 -7.00
CA SER A 362 4.51 -1.50 -7.58
C SER A 362 3.71 -2.68 -8.11
N LYS A 363 2.39 -2.58 -7.97
CA LYS A 363 1.45 -3.63 -8.34
C LYS A 363 0.32 -2.96 -9.09
N TYR A 364 0.39 -2.99 -10.41
CA TYR A 364 -0.67 -2.45 -11.24
C TYR A 364 -0.77 -3.12 -12.62
N LEU A 365 -1.99 -3.05 -13.17
CA LEU A 365 -2.35 -3.44 -14.52
C LEU A 365 -2.94 -2.22 -15.22
N LEU A 366 -2.37 -1.86 -16.36
CA LEU A 366 -2.88 -0.81 -17.25
C LEU A 366 -3.44 -1.47 -18.49
N ILE A 367 -4.66 -1.10 -18.86
CA ILE A 367 -5.25 -1.43 -20.15
C ILE A 367 -5.71 -0.13 -20.77
N ASN A 368 -5.10 0.25 -21.89
CA ASN A 368 -5.61 1.31 -22.74
C ASN A 368 -6.24 0.64 -23.97
N GLY A 369 -7.57 0.51 -23.95
CA GLY A 369 -8.34 0.06 -25.08
C GLY A 369 -9.58 -0.73 -24.72
N GLY A 370 -9.92 -1.68 -25.59
CA GLY A 370 -11.20 -2.38 -25.53
C GLY A 370 -11.21 -3.46 -24.46
N ILE A 371 -11.91 -3.20 -23.35
CA ILE A 371 -12.46 -4.24 -22.48
C ILE A 371 -13.91 -4.40 -22.92
N THR A 372 -14.38 -5.64 -23.14
CA THR A 372 -15.68 -5.96 -23.78
C THR A 372 -16.79 -4.90 -23.53
N GLY A 373 -17.00 -3.99 -24.50
CA GLY A 373 -18.03 -2.94 -24.47
C GLY A 373 -17.67 -1.59 -23.83
N ASP A 374 -16.46 -1.47 -23.28
CA ASP A 374 -15.95 -0.31 -22.54
C ASP A 374 -14.52 0.05 -23.02
N PRO A 375 -14.39 0.79 -24.13
CA PRO A 375 -13.09 1.27 -24.59
C PRO A 375 -12.61 2.43 -23.71
N GLY A 376 -11.34 2.41 -23.29
CA GLY A 376 -10.76 3.54 -22.56
C GLY A 376 -9.50 3.17 -21.78
N ALA A 377 -9.15 4.04 -20.85
CA ALA A 377 -8.07 3.83 -19.90
C ALA A 377 -8.60 3.15 -18.63
N HIS A 378 -8.05 1.99 -18.33
CA HIS A 378 -8.36 1.21 -17.15
C HIS A 378 -7.08 0.94 -16.37
N LEU A 379 -7.09 1.31 -15.10
CA LEU A 379 -6.03 1.05 -14.14
C LEU A 379 -6.55 0.12 -13.06
N TRP A 380 -5.78 -0.91 -12.70
CA TRP A 380 -5.93 -1.62 -11.44
C TRP A 380 -4.65 -1.49 -10.63
N THR A 381 -4.77 -1.25 -9.33
CA THR A 381 -3.62 -1.21 -8.42
C THR A 381 -4.04 -1.58 -7.00
N GLY A 382 -3.07 -1.90 -6.15
CA GLY A 382 -3.32 -2.16 -4.74
C GLY A 382 -2.25 -3.04 -4.13
N SER A 383 -2.64 -3.81 -3.12
CA SER A 383 -1.75 -4.69 -2.41
C SER A 383 -1.43 -6.05 -3.06
N PRO A 384 -2.31 -6.68 -3.90
CA PRO A 384 -2.07 -8.05 -4.32
C PRO A 384 -1.01 -8.20 -5.42
N ASN A 385 -0.13 -9.17 -5.21
CA ASN A 385 0.72 -9.71 -6.26
C ASN A 385 -0.11 -10.50 -7.29
N LEU A 386 0.49 -10.80 -8.44
CA LEU A 386 -0.06 -11.78 -9.37
C LEU A 386 0.29 -13.22 -8.96
N ALA A 387 0.11 -13.51 -7.67
CA ALA A 387 0.36 -14.80 -7.05
C ALA A 387 -0.91 -15.44 -6.46
N TRP A 388 -0.89 -16.76 -6.31
CA TRP A 388 -2.06 -17.53 -5.88
C TRP A 388 -2.40 -17.35 -4.40
N GLY A 389 -1.40 -17.12 -3.54
CA GLY A 389 -1.63 -16.87 -2.12
C GLY A 389 -2.50 -15.64 -1.90
N GLU A 390 -2.26 -14.59 -2.67
CA GLU A 390 -2.93 -13.30 -2.66
C GLU A 390 -4.35 -13.39 -3.24
N LEU A 391 -4.60 -14.33 -4.16
CA LEU A 391 -5.95 -14.60 -4.64
C LEU A 391 -6.75 -15.49 -3.67
N ARG A 392 -6.13 -16.53 -3.10
CA ARG A 392 -6.82 -17.67 -2.46
C ARG A 392 -6.75 -17.69 -0.93
N GLN A 393 -5.83 -16.95 -0.33
CA GLN A 393 -5.53 -17.04 1.11
C GLN A 393 -5.45 -15.67 1.79
N ALA A 394 -4.80 -14.68 1.17
CA ALA A 394 -4.51 -13.41 1.84
C ALA A 394 -5.72 -12.46 1.85
N ASP A 395 -5.76 -11.62 2.88
CA ASP A 395 -6.63 -10.45 2.91
C ASP A 395 -5.99 -9.37 2.04
N GLU A 396 -6.68 -8.91 0.99
CA GLU A 396 -6.14 -7.97 0.00
C GLU A 396 -7.18 -6.96 -0.43
N ALA A 397 -6.72 -5.81 -0.94
CA ALA A 397 -7.55 -4.80 -1.60
C ALA A 397 -6.95 -4.43 -2.96
N MET A 398 -7.77 -4.51 -4.01
CA MET A 398 -7.42 -4.10 -5.37
C MET A 398 -8.41 -3.03 -5.84
N LEU A 399 -7.89 -1.84 -6.09
CA LEU A 399 -8.60 -0.70 -6.66
C LEU A 399 -8.58 -0.78 -8.19
N ARG A 400 -9.70 -0.45 -8.81
CA ARG A 400 -9.83 -0.08 -10.22
C ARG A 400 -10.13 1.40 -10.33
N VAL A 401 -9.48 2.06 -11.27
CA VAL A 401 -9.69 3.46 -11.64
C VAL A 401 -10.01 3.56 -13.13
N LEU A 402 -11.04 4.34 -13.47
CA LEU A 402 -11.42 4.67 -14.85
C LEU A 402 -11.18 6.15 -15.13
N ASP A 403 -9.95 6.50 -15.43
CA ASP A 403 -9.58 7.86 -15.77
C ASP A 403 -8.30 7.90 -16.61
N GLN A 404 -8.29 8.79 -17.60
CA GLN A 404 -7.17 8.90 -18.54
C GLN A 404 -5.93 9.53 -17.88
N ASP A 405 -6.12 10.56 -17.06
CA ASP A 405 -5.01 11.29 -16.45
C ASP A 405 -4.35 10.39 -15.38
N ASP A 406 -5.14 9.72 -14.54
CA ASP A 406 -4.61 8.74 -13.57
C ASP A 406 -3.86 7.60 -14.28
N HIS A 407 -4.42 7.08 -15.36
CA HIS A 407 -3.77 6.03 -16.14
C HIS A 407 -2.43 6.52 -16.71
N ASP A 408 -2.36 7.76 -17.19
CA ASP A 408 -1.16 8.31 -17.80
C ASP A 408 -0.06 8.60 -16.77
N GLU A 409 -0.40 8.93 -15.51
CA GLU A 409 0.55 8.96 -14.40
C GLU A 409 1.21 7.59 -14.17
N TYR A 410 0.43 6.52 -14.11
CA TYR A 410 0.95 5.15 -13.99
C TYR A 410 1.69 4.69 -15.24
N LEU A 411 1.29 5.15 -16.43
CA LEU A 411 2.02 4.85 -17.67
C LEU A 411 3.40 5.50 -17.67
N ALA A 412 3.51 6.73 -17.17
CA ALA A 412 4.79 7.42 -17.01
C ALA A 412 5.70 6.68 -16.03
N ASP A 413 5.18 6.27 -14.86
CA ASP A 413 5.90 5.43 -13.91
C ASP A 413 6.33 4.10 -14.55
N PHE A 414 5.43 3.42 -15.27
CA PHE A 414 5.73 2.17 -15.94
C PHE A 414 6.93 2.29 -16.88
N TRP A 415 6.97 3.34 -17.70
CA TRP A 415 8.11 3.59 -18.57
C TRP A 415 9.37 3.94 -17.80
N HIS A 416 9.27 4.76 -16.76
CA HIS A 416 10.40 5.10 -15.91
C HIS A 416 11.02 3.84 -15.27
N VAL A 417 10.22 3.00 -14.62
CA VAL A 417 10.66 1.77 -13.98
C VAL A 417 11.23 0.82 -15.03
N ARG A 418 10.47 0.50 -16.08
CA ARG A 418 10.91 -0.42 -17.15
C ARG A 418 12.25 0.00 -17.72
N ASP A 419 12.38 1.25 -18.14
CA ASP A 419 13.57 1.73 -18.83
C ASP A 419 14.77 1.82 -17.89
N THR A 420 14.54 2.18 -16.62
CA THR A 420 15.59 2.16 -15.59
C THR A 420 16.08 0.74 -15.32
N CYS A 421 15.19 -0.23 -15.17
CA CYS A 421 15.57 -1.63 -14.94
C CYS A 421 16.32 -2.19 -16.17
N ARG A 422 15.88 -1.88 -17.40
CA ARG A 422 16.59 -2.25 -18.64
C ARG A 422 18.00 -1.67 -18.70
N ALA A 423 18.14 -0.39 -18.39
CA ALA A 423 19.44 0.30 -18.40
C ALA A 423 20.42 -0.27 -17.36
N ASN A 424 19.91 -0.85 -16.27
CA ASN A 424 20.71 -1.41 -15.18
C ASN A 424 20.83 -2.95 -15.23
N GLY A 425 20.64 -3.56 -16.41
CA GLY A 425 20.90 -4.99 -16.61
C GLY A 425 19.75 -5.91 -16.25
N GLY A 426 18.52 -5.39 -16.13
CA GLY A 426 17.31 -6.19 -16.05
C GLY A 426 17.19 -7.13 -17.26
N ILE A 427 16.71 -8.35 -17.04
CA ILE A 427 16.58 -9.35 -18.11
C ILE A 427 15.47 -8.90 -19.06
N VAL A 428 15.82 -8.67 -20.33
CA VAL A 428 14.90 -8.22 -21.37
C VAL A 428 14.66 -9.34 -22.38
N LYS A 429 13.41 -9.47 -22.81
CA LYS A 429 13.05 -10.23 -24.00
C LYS A 429 12.28 -9.37 -24.99
#